data_AF-A0A432PUP3-F1
#
_entry.id   AF-A0A432PUP3-F1
#
_cell.length_a   1.000
_cell.length_b   1.000
_cell.length_c   1.000
_cell.angle_alpha   90.00
_cell.angle_beta   90.00
_cell.angle_gamma   90.00
#
_symmetry.space_group_name_H-M   'P 1'
#
loop_
_entity.id
_entity.type
_entity.pdbx_description
1 polymer ?
#
loop_
_entity_poly.entity_id
_entity_poly.type
_entity_poly.pdbx_seq_one_letter_code
_entity_poly.pdbx_strand_id
1 'polypeptide(L)'
;MRSFFEDILKKLKRVEEKKEENIWYAMTYIGSVGIVFLFPVLLGTYLGWWLDGKYRTGKISWTITLMIIGVFTGAYNVYTLFYKKEFK
;
A
#
# COMPACT_ATOMS: atom_id res chain seq x y z
N MET A 1 -47.21 -9.94 -11.38
CA MET A 1 -46.51 -10.52 -10.21
C MET A 1 -45.12 -11.07 -10.56
N ARG A 2 -44.95 -11.92 -11.60
CA ARG A 2 -43.62 -12.40 -12.06
C ARG A 2 -42.64 -11.28 -12.46
N SER A 3 -43.10 -10.25 -13.18
CA SER A 3 -42.26 -9.12 -13.60
C SER A 3 -41.63 -8.36 -12.43
N PHE A 4 -42.38 -8.23 -11.33
CA PHE A 4 -41.91 -7.59 -10.10
C PHE A 4 -40.74 -8.36 -9.47
N PHE A 5 -40.81 -9.70 -9.45
CA PHE A 5 -39.72 -10.54 -8.95
C PHE A 5 -38.48 -10.48 -9.86
N GLU A 6 -38.65 -10.41 -11.18
CA GLU A 6 -37.53 -10.26 -12.12
C GLU A 6 -36.76 -8.95 -11.91
N ASP A 7 -37.46 -7.84 -11.67
CA ASP A 7 -36.84 -6.55 -11.38
C ASP A 7 -36.04 -6.56 -10.07
N ILE A 8 -36.54 -7.27 -9.05
CA ILE A 8 -35.83 -7.45 -7.78
C ILE A 8 -34.58 -8.29 -7.99
N LEU A 9 -34.69 -9.44 -8.66
CA LEU A 9 -33.54 -10.32 -8.93
C LEU A 9 -32.46 -9.60 -9.74
N LYS A 10 -32.85 -8.81 -10.74
CA LYS A 10 -31.94 -7.99 -11.55
C LYS A 10 -31.23 -6.91 -10.73
N LYS A 11 -31.93 -6.29 -9.78
CA LYS A 11 -31.33 -5.31 -8.85
C LYS A 11 -30.36 -5.97 -7.88
N LEU A 12 -30.73 -7.10 -7.28
CA LEU A 12 -29.87 -7.85 -6.36
C LEU A 12 -28.57 -8.28 -7.04
N LYS A 13 -28.67 -8.86 -8.25
CA LYS A 13 -27.50 -9.27 -9.03
C LYS A 13 -26.55 -8.11 -9.34
N ARG A 14 -27.07 -6.93 -9.73
CA ARG A 14 -26.23 -5.73 -9.92
C ARG A 14 -25.56 -5.24 -8.64
N VAL A 15 -26.23 -5.34 -7.50
CA VAL A 15 -25.65 -4.93 -6.20
C VAL A 15 -24.53 -5.88 -5.82
N GLU A 16 -24.71 -7.18 -6.06
CA GLU A 16 -23.72 -8.21 -5.80
C GLU A 16 -22.50 -8.06 -6.71
N GLU A 17 -22.68 -7.91 -8.02
CA GLU A 17 -21.60 -7.64 -8.98
C GLU A 17 -20.80 -6.37 -8.61
N LYS A 18 -21.48 -5.26 -8.26
CA LYS A 18 -20.81 -4.04 -7.78
C LYS A 18 -20.05 -4.25 -6.46
N LYS A 19 -20.58 -5.08 -5.56
CA LYS A 19 -19.94 -5.37 -4.28
C LYS A 19 -18.68 -6.22 -4.50
N GLU A 20 -18.75 -7.22 -5.37
CA GLU A 20 -17.58 -8.02 -5.75
C GLU A 20 -16.50 -7.15 -6.39
N GLU A 21 -16.86 -6.30 -7.35
CA GLU A 21 -15.92 -5.36 -7.98
C GLU A 21 -15.25 -4.44 -6.94
N ASN A 22 -16.02 -3.91 -5.98
CA ASN A 22 -15.49 -3.08 -4.89
C ASN A 22 -14.52 -3.85 -3.98
N ILE A 23 -14.77 -5.13 -3.70
CA ILE A 23 -13.89 -5.96 -2.86
C ILE A 23 -12.57 -6.22 -3.60
N TRP A 24 -12.62 -6.58 -4.89
CA TRP A 24 -11.42 -6.77 -5.71
C TRP A 24 -10.60 -5.48 -5.82
N TYR A 25 -11.26 -4.33 -5.95
CA TYR A 25 -10.61 -3.02 -5.92
C TYR A 25 -9.95 -2.73 -4.57
N ALA A 26 -10.63 -3.01 -3.46
CA ALA A 26 -10.08 -2.80 -2.13
C ALA A 26 -8.84 -3.67 -1.87
N MET A 27 -8.87 -4.94 -2.29
CA MET A 27 -7.73 -5.85 -2.16
C MET A 27 -6.52 -5.36 -2.97
N THR A 28 -6.73 -4.99 -4.23
CA THR A 28 -5.67 -4.48 -5.11
C THR A 28 -5.09 -3.16 -4.60
N TYR A 29 -5.95 -2.29 -4.03
CA TYR A 29 -5.53 -1.03 -3.46
C TYR A 29 -4.64 -1.22 -2.23
N ILE A 30 -5.05 -2.06 -1.28
CA ILE A 30 -4.26 -2.35 -0.08
C ILE A 30 -2.92 -2.98 -0.46
N GLY A 31 -2.92 -3.92 -1.42
CA GLY A 31 -1.68 -4.55 -1.91
C GLY A 31 -0.73 -3.53 -2.55
N SER A 32 -1.25 -2.62 -3.38
CA SER A 32 -0.46 -1.57 -4.03
C SER A 32 0.16 -0.62 -3.02
N VAL A 33 -0.61 -0.19 -2.01
CA VAL A 33 -0.11 0.65 -0.90
C VAL A 33 1.01 -0.06 -0.14
N GLY A 34 0.79 -1.34 0.19
CA GLY A 34 1.78 -2.16 0.87
C GLY A 34 3.11 -2.23 0.12
N ILE A 35 3.07 -2.48 -1.18
CA ILE A 35 4.27 -2.55 -2.04
C ILE A 35 5.00 -1.20 -2.08
N VAL A 36 4.28 -0.09 -2.28
CA VAL A 36 4.86 1.27 -2.33
C VAL A 36 5.53 1.66 -1.01
N PHE A 37 5.02 1.15 0.12
CA PHE A 37 5.58 1.38 1.45
C PHE A 37 6.77 0.46 1.76
N LEU A 38 6.63 -0.84 1.50
CA LEU A 38 7.64 -1.86 1.83
C LEU A 38 8.92 -1.68 1.04
N PHE A 39 8.82 -1.29 -0.24
CA PHE A 39 9.96 -1.17 -1.13
C PHE A 39 11.07 -0.22 -0.61
N PRO A 40 10.79 1.05 -0.25
CA PRO A 40 11.81 1.97 0.29
C PRO A 40 12.36 1.54 1.67
N VAL A 41 11.54 0.88 2.50
CA VAL A 41 11.96 0.40 3.83
C VAL A 41 12.97 -0.74 3.67
N LEU A 42 12.66 -1.75 2.84
CA LEU A 42 13.54 -2.88 2.58
C LEU A 42 14.83 -2.43 1.88
N LEU A 43 14.71 -1.54 0.90
CA LEU A 43 15.86 -1.01 0.17
C LEU A 43 16.78 -0.18 1.09
N GLY A 44 16.21 0.67 1.94
CA GLY A 44 16.97 1.40 2.97
C GLY A 44 17.67 0.47 3.97
N THR A 45 16.96 -0.58 4.42
CA THR A 45 17.52 -1.55 5.37
C THR A 45 18.68 -2.35 4.75
N TYR A 46 18.51 -2.82 3.50
CA TYR A 46 19.55 -3.55 2.79
C TYR A 46 20.80 -2.70 2.52
N LEU A 47 20.61 -1.45 2.08
CA LEU A 47 21.71 -0.50 1.89
C LEU A 47 22.42 -0.18 3.20
N GLY A 48 21.67 -0.04 4.29
CA GLY A 48 22.20 0.18 5.63
C GLY A 48 23.04 -0.98 6.14
N TRP A 49 22.57 -2.21 5.94
CA TRP A 49 23.34 -3.41 6.27
C TRP A 49 24.65 -3.50 5.48
N TRP A 50 24.61 -3.20 4.17
CA TRP A 50 25.80 -3.18 3.33
C TRP A 50 26.80 -2.10 3.77
N LEU A 51 26.31 -0.89 4.12
CA LEU A 51 27.16 0.19 4.63
C LEU A 51 27.79 -0.17 5.98
N ASP A 52 27.05 -0.78 6.90
CA ASP A 52 27.58 -1.20 8.21
C ASP A 52 28.66 -2.29 8.07
N GLY A 53 28.56 -3.15 7.06
CA GLY A 53 29.62 -4.10 6.71
C GLY A 53 30.90 -3.45 6.22
N LYS A 54 30.79 -2.31 5.52
CA LYS A 54 31.93 -1.60 4.90
C LYS A 54 32.56 -0.53 5.80
N TYR A 55 31.77 0.13 6.65
CA TYR A 55 32.17 1.28 7.47
C TYR A 55 32.11 1.00 8.98
N ARG A 56 32.62 -0.16 9.39
CA ARG A 56 32.56 -0.70 10.76
C ARG A 56 33.38 0.08 11.81
N THR A 57 33.78 1.32 11.53
CA THR A 57 34.79 2.10 12.29
C THR A 57 34.19 3.28 13.07
N GLY A 58 32.89 3.29 13.39
CA GLY A 58 32.29 4.39 14.15
C GLY A 58 31.10 3.99 15.01
N LYS A 59 30.77 4.84 16.00
CA LYS A 59 29.60 4.70 16.89
C LYS A 59 28.24 4.82 16.18
N ILE A 60 28.24 5.08 14.86
CA ILE A 60 27.05 5.36 14.05
C ILE A 60 26.74 4.11 13.22
N SER A 61 25.55 3.53 13.41
CA SER A 61 25.01 2.46 12.56
C SER A 61 24.24 3.07 11.40
N TRP A 62 24.78 2.89 10.19
CA TRP A 62 24.15 3.27 8.94
C TRP A 62 22.87 2.47 8.69
N THR A 63 22.76 1.26 9.25
CA THR A 63 21.51 0.50 9.25
C THR A 63 20.39 1.27 9.94
N ILE A 64 20.63 1.82 11.13
CA ILE A 64 19.62 2.58 11.88
C ILE A 64 19.24 3.86 11.13
N THR A 65 20.23 4.61 10.63
CA THR A 65 19.96 5.86 9.90
C THR A 65 19.15 5.62 8.62
N LEU A 66 19.53 4.62 7.82
CA LEU A 66 18.84 4.32 6.57
C LEU A 66 17.48 3.64 6.76
N MET A 67 17.30 2.89 7.85
CA MET A 67 15.99 2.37 8.24
C MET A 67 15.04 3.51 8.60
N ILE A 68 15.49 4.48 9.40
CA ILE A 68 14.70 5.66 9.76
C ILE A 68 14.32 6.46 8.51
N ILE A 69 15.29 6.73 7.63
CA ILE A 69 15.04 7.42 6.35
C ILE A 69 14.04 6.64 5.50
N GLY A 70 14.22 5.32 5.36
CA GLY A 70 13.31 4.46 4.59
C GLY A 70 11.88 4.48 5.13
N VAL A 71 11.70 4.51 6.46
CA VAL A 71 10.39 4.63 7.10
C VAL A 71 9.74 5.99 6.80
N PHE A 72 10.48 7.09 6.94
CA PHE A 72 9.95 8.43 6.63
C PHE A 72 9.59 8.57 5.15
N THR A 73 10.43 8.08 4.25
CA THR A 73 10.15 8.06 2.80
C THR A 73 8.94 7.19 2.47
N GLY A 74 8.83 6.00 3.08
CA GLY A 74 7.66 5.14 2.94
C GLY A 74 6.38 5.82 3.42
N ALA A 75 6.41 6.41 4.61
CA ALA A 75 5.27 7.13 5.18
C ALA A 75 4.84 8.32 4.31
N TYR A 76 5.81 9.08 3.76
CA TYR A 76 5.53 10.17 2.84
C TYR A 76 4.90 9.69 1.52
N ASN A 77 5.37 8.58 0.95
CA ASN A 77 4.77 7.98 -0.26
C ASN A 77 3.34 7.50 -0.02
N VAL A 78 3.06 6.90 1.14
CA VAL A 78 1.69 6.51 1.50
C VAL A 78 0.81 7.75 1.68
N TYR A 79 1.28 8.76 2.41
CA TYR A 79 0.55 10.01 2.62
C TYR A 79 0.20 10.70 1.30
N THR A 80 1.16 10.81 0.38
CA THR A 80 0.91 11.40 -0.95
C THR A 80 -0.06 10.57 -1.78
N LEU A 81 -0.04 9.23 -1.68
CA LEU A 81 -1.02 8.38 -2.35
C LEU A 81 -2.44 8.59 -1.81
N PHE A 82 -2.60 8.70 -0.49
CA PHE A 82 -3.88 9.01 0.16
C PHE A 82 -4.37 10.41 -0.23
N TYR A 83 -3.51 11.42 -0.14
CA TYR A 83 -3.86 12.81 -0.46
C TYR A 83 -4.24 12.99 -1.93
N LYS A 84 -3.52 12.33 -2.85
CA LYS A 84 -3.80 12.39 -4.29
C LYS A 84 -5.12 11.70 -4.67
N LYS A 85 -5.61 10.79 -3.82
CA LYS A 85 -6.91 10.12 -3.98
C LYS A 85 -8.07 10.96 -3.46
N GLU A 86 -7.84 11.86 -2.52
CA GLU A 86 -8.87 12.72 -1.92
C GLU A 86 -9.29 13.88 -2.85
N PHE A 87 -8.55 14.11 -3.94
CA PHE A 87 -8.76 15.20 -4.90
C PHE A 87 -9.21 14.77 -6.31
N LYS A 88 -9.68 13.53 -6.51
CA LYS A 88 -10.25 13.07 -7.79
C LYS A 88 -11.50 12.23 -7.56
#